data_AF-A0A7S2AVN8-F1
#
_entry.id   AF-A0A7S2AVN8-F1
#
_cell.length_a   1.000
_cell.length_b   1.000
_cell.length_c   1.000
_cell.angle_alpha   90.00
_cell.angle_beta   90.00
_cell.angle_gamma   90.00
#
_symmetry.space_group_name_H-M   'P 1'
#
loop_
_entity.id
_entity.type
_entity.pdbx_description
1 polymer ?
#
loop_
_entity_poly.entity_id
_entity_poly.type
_entity_poly.pdbx_seq_one_letter_code
_entity_poly.pdbx_strand_id
1 'polypeptide(L)'
;LISMLATEPVLYCISDSEGAWQGSGLFTQMCEGGRGVQFGYSVLSLCAMFLYFLLTIDLSVFSTRVSAFVLICFRVMSEVWLYLFAMLFVIVTFSCGIATLQPTIYYFQSIPRSVLSLMEVC
;
A
#
# COMPACT_ATOMS: atom_id res chain seq x y z
N LEU A 1 -13.64 4.31 9.65
CA LEU A 1 -14.66 5.39 9.58
C LEU A 1 -14.49 6.40 10.72
N ILE A 2 -14.41 5.98 12.00
CA ILE A 2 -14.12 6.89 13.13
C ILE A 2 -12.77 7.61 12.96
N SER A 3 -11.71 6.89 12.56
CA SER A 3 -10.41 7.50 12.25
C SER A 3 -10.46 8.52 11.12
N MET A 4 -11.43 8.43 10.21
CA MET A 4 -11.58 9.35 9.07
C MET A 4 -12.28 10.64 9.47
N LEU A 5 -13.28 10.50 10.33
CA LEU A 5 -13.93 11.62 10.98
C LEU A 5 -12.91 12.37 11.86
N ALA A 6 -12.08 11.66 12.62
CA ALA A 6 -11.07 12.30 13.47
C ALA A 6 -9.92 12.98 12.70
N THR A 7 -9.68 12.65 11.44
CA THR A 7 -8.62 13.24 10.60
C THR A 7 -9.15 14.09 9.46
N GLU A 8 -10.44 14.48 9.51
CA GLU A 8 -11.03 15.25 8.44
C GLU A 8 -10.44 16.68 8.41
N PRO A 9 -9.81 17.11 7.30
CA PRO A 9 -9.12 18.39 7.24
C PRO A 9 -10.07 19.58 7.46
N VAL A 10 -11.35 19.42 7.13
CA VAL A 10 -12.38 20.47 7.29
C VAL A 10 -12.60 20.85 8.76
N LEU A 11 -12.58 19.88 9.70
CA LEU A 11 -12.71 20.17 11.14
C LEU A 11 -11.50 20.95 11.67
N TYR A 12 -10.31 20.68 11.14
CA TYR A 12 -9.10 21.41 11.53
C TYR A 12 -9.03 22.81 10.89
N CYS A 13 -9.65 23.01 9.73
CA CYS A 13 -9.71 24.30 9.05
C CYS A 13 -10.86 25.20 9.56
N ILE A 14 -11.85 24.66 10.29
CA ILE A 14 -13.03 25.41 10.73
C ILE A 14 -12.67 26.52 11.74
N SER A 15 -11.58 26.37 12.49
CA SER A 15 -11.11 27.39 13.43
C SER A 15 -10.38 28.55 12.76
N ASP A 16 -10.00 28.42 11.49
CA ASP A 16 -9.25 29.43 10.70
C ASP A 16 -10.10 29.99 9.54
N SER A 17 -11.43 29.94 9.69
CA SER A 17 -12.39 30.31 8.64
C SER A 17 -12.34 31.79 8.20
N GLU A 18 -11.68 32.66 8.98
CA GLU A 18 -11.59 34.11 8.73
C GLU A 18 -10.22 34.57 8.19
N GLY A 19 -9.35 33.65 7.77
CA GLY A 19 -8.04 33.98 7.21
C GLY A 19 -8.10 34.76 5.88
N ALA A 20 -7.28 35.82 5.74
CA ALA A 20 -7.18 36.64 4.53
C ALA A 20 -6.34 35.98 3.42
N TRP A 21 -6.69 34.76 3.03
CA TRP A 21 -5.97 33.96 2.02
C TRP A 21 -6.91 33.55 0.87
N GLN A 22 -6.37 33.31 -0.32
CA GLN A 22 -7.15 32.91 -1.50
C GLN A 22 -7.75 31.50 -1.29
N GLY A 23 -9.07 31.44 -1.06
CA GLY A 23 -9.79 30.19 -0.78
C GLY A 23 -10.31 30.06 0.65
N SER A 24 -10.34 31.13 1.44
CA SER A 24 -11.01 31.15 2.75
C SER A 24 -12.53 31.05 2.60
N GLY A 25 -13.11 30.13 3.38
CA GLY A 25 -14.53 29.81 3.38
C GLY A 25 -14.80 28.64 4.30
N LEU A 26 -16.06 28.45 4.69
CA LEU A 26 -16.52 27.45 5.68
C LEU A 26 -16.19 25.98 5.32
N PHE A 27 -15.65 25.73 4.13
CA PHE A 27 -15.25 24.41 3.62
C PHE A 27 -13.87 24.39 2.98
N THR A 28 -12.97 25.30 3.40
CA THR A 28 -11.60 25.25 2.88
C THR A 28 -10.87 24.01 3.40
N GLN A 29 -10.17 23.33 2.50
CA GLN A 29 -9.29 22.20 2.82
C GLN A 29 -7.80 22.62 2.80
N MET A 30 -7.54 23.88 2.43
CA MET A 30 -6.22 24.45 2.23
C MET A 30 -5.92 25.43 3.37
N CYS A 31 -5.70 24.91 4.57
CA CYS A 31 -5.21 25.67 5.73
C CYS A 31 -3.89 25.07 6.22
N GLU A 32 -3.06 25.89 6.86
CA GLU A 32 -1.78 25.48 7.44
C GLU A 32 -1.96 24.36 8.48
N GLY A 33 -3.04 24.40 9.28
CA GLY A 33 -3.39 23.35 10.24
C GLY A 33 -3.87 22.03 9.61
N GLY A 34 -4.45 22.08 8.40
CA GLY A 34 -4.93 20.91 7.67
C GLY A 34 -3.85 20.14 6.90
N ARG A 35 -2.72 20.79 6.60
CA ARG A 35 -1.67 20.23 5.74
C ARG A 35 -0.96 19.02 6.35
N GLY A 36 -0.84 18.97 7.67
CA GLY A 36 -0.24 17.83 8.38
C GLY A 36 -1.13 16.58 8.40
N VAL A 37 -2.45 16.75 8.47
CA VAL A 37 -3.42 15.64 8.54
C VAL A 37 -3.86 15.14 7.16
N GLN A 38 -3.65 15.92 6.10
CA GLN A 38 -4.03 15.58 4.73
C GLN A 38 -3.40 14.28 4.22
N PHE A 39 -2.13 14.01 4.57
CA PHE A 39 -1.45 12.77 4.16
C PHE A 39 -2.09 11.55 4.83
N GLY A 40 -2.32 11.61 6.15
CA GLY A 40 -2.96 10.52 6.90
C GLY A 40 -4.38 10.25 6.40
N TYR A 41 -5.16 11.29 6.17
CA TYR A 41 -6.50 11.18 5.60
C TYR A 41 -6.49 10.55 4.19
N SER A 42 -5.52 10.92 3.35
CA SER A 42 -5.37 10.35 2.00
C SER A 42 -5.04 8.86 2.04
N VAL A 43 -4.11 8.44 2.89
CA VAL A 43 -3.78 7.02 3.08
C VAL A 43 -4.98 6.24 3.61
N LEU A 44 -5.65 6.76 4.64
CA LEU A 44 -6.81 6.09 5.20
C LEU A 44 -7.98 6.02 4.21
N SER A 45 -8.14 7.00 3.31
CA SER A 45 -9.25 7.03 2.32
C SER A 45 -9.01 6.02 1.21
N LEU A 46 -7.76 5.87 0.79
CA LEU A 46 -7.34 4.79 -0.09
C LEU A 46 -7.61 3.42 0.54
N CYS A 47 -7.23 3.22 1.82
CA CYS A 47 -7.54 1.98 2.53
C CYS A 47 -9.05 1.73 2.65
N ALA A 48 -9.84 2.77 2.93
CA ALA A 48 -11.29 2.65 3.02
C ALA A 48 -11.91 2.25 1.67
N MET A 49 -11.49 2.88 0.57
CA MET A 49 -11.95 2.51 -0.77
C MET A 49 -11.59 1.06 -1.12
N PHE A 50 -10.37 0.63 -0.78
CA PHE A 50 -9.94 -0.75 -1.01
C PHE A 50 -10.81 -1.76 -0.22
N LEU A 51 -11.09 -1.47 1.05
CA LEU A 51 -11.98 -2.31 1.88
C LEU A 51 -13.40 -2.36 1.33
N TYR A 52 -13.95 -1.24 0.84
CA TYR A 52 -15.26 -1.24 0.18
C TYR A 52 -15.26 -2.09 -1.09
N PHE A 53 -14.17 -2.07 -1.86
CA PHE A 53 -14.03 -2.91 -3.05
C PHE A 53 -14.01 -4.40 -2.69
N LEU A 54 -13.26 -4.79 -1.65
CA LEU A 54 -13.26 -6.16 -1.14
C LEU A 54 -14.66 -6.60 -0.67
N LEU A 55 -15.36 -5.75 0.08
CA LEU A 55 -16.73 -6.03 0.52
C LEU A 55 -17.68 -6.20 -0.66
N THR A 56 -17.49 -5.43 -1.74
CA THR A 56 -18.26 -5.59 -2.99
C THR A 56 -17.98 -6.94 -3.65
N ILE A 57 -16.74 -7.44 -3.60
CA ILE A 57 -16.40 -8.79 -4.08
C ILE A 57 -17.11 -9.85 -3.24
N ASP A 58 -17.10 -9.73 -1.92
CA ASP A 58 -17.85 -10.63 -1.02
C ASP A 58 -19.37 -10.58 -1.28
N LEU A 59 -19.93 -9.38 -1.54
CA LEU A 59 -21.34 -9.24 -1.89
C LEU A 59 -21.65 -9.86 -3.26
N SER A 60 -20.70 -9.81 -4.20
CA SER A 60 -20.84 -10.41 -5.53
C SER A 60 -20.89 -11.95 -5.49
N VAL A 61 -20.41 -12.56 -4.40
CA VAL A 61 -20.49 -14.00 -4.14
C VAL A 61 -21.93 -14.50 -4.00
N PHE A 62 -22.91 -13.63 -3.75
CA PHE A 62 -24.33 -14.01 -3.77
C PHE A 62 -24.83 -14.42 -5.16
N SER A 63 -24.09 -14.10 -6.23
CA SER A 63 -24.32 -14.66 -7.55
C SER A 63 -23.54 -15.97 -7.70
N THR A 64 -24.25 -17.10 -7.83
CA THR A 64 -23.68 -18.45 -7.97
C THR A 64 -22.64 -18.57 -9.10
N ARG A 65 -22.75 -17.78 -10.17
CA ARG A 65 -21.76 -17.77 -11.26
C ARG A 65 -20.49 -16.99 -10.91
N VAL A 66 -20.62 -15.89 -10.19
CA VAL A 66 -19.49 -15.01 -9.82
C VAL A 66 -18.70 -15.63 -8.66
N SER A 67 -19.40 -16.25 -7.70
CA SER A 67 -18.78 -16.98 -6.59
C SER A 67 -17.81 -18.07 -7.04
N ALA A 68 -18.22 -18.91 -8.01
CA ALA A 68 -17.36 -19.97 -8.53
C ALA A 68 -16.07 -19.43 -9.18
N PHE A 69 -16.17 -18.30 -9.90
CA PHE A 69 -15.01 -17.65 -10.52
C PHE A 69 -14.05 -17.08 -9.47
N VAL A 70 -14.57 -16.35 -8.49
CA VAL A 70 -13.78 -15.77 -7.39
C VAL A 70 -13.07 -16.88 -6.59
N LEU A 71 -13.73 -18.00 -6.33
CA LEU A 71 -13.15 -19.16 -5.64
C LEU A 71 -11.96 -19.77 -6.39
N ILE A 72 -12.08 -19.87 -7.72
CA ILE A 72 -10.98 -20.36 -8.58
C ILE A 72 -9.82 -19.36 -8.56
N CYS A 73 -10.11 -18.05 -8.70
CA CYS A 73 -9.09 -17.01 -8.61
C CYS A 73 -8.34 -17.03 -7.28
N PHE A 74 -9.05 -17.17 -6.14
CA PHE A 74 -8.42 -17.28 -4.82
C PHE A 74 -7.53 -18.52 -4.70
N ARG A 75 -8.01 -19.67 -5.21
CA ARG A 75 -7.23 -20.90 -5.22
C ARG A 75 -5.94 -20.75 -6.01
N VAL A 76 -6.03 -20.21 -7.24
CA VAL A 76 -4.85 -19.97 -8.09
C VAL A 76 -3.93 -18.92 -7.46
N MET A 77 -4.48 -17.86 -6.88
CA MET A 77 -3.71 -16.82 -6.20
C MET A 77 -2.88 -17.39 -5.05
N SER A 78 -3.42 -18.35 -4.29
CA SER A 78 -2.67 -19.01 -3.22
C SER A 78 -1.47 -19.83 -3.73
N GLU A 79 -1.62 -20.51 -4.87
CA GLU A 79 -0.54 -21.26 -5.51
C GLU A 79 0.53 -20.32 -6.06
N VAL A 80 0.12 -19.23 -6.72
CA VAL A 80 1.04 -18.20 -7.25
C VAL A 80 1.80 -17.51 -6.12
N TRP A 81 1.13 -17.20 -5.01
CA TRP A 81 1.79 -16.58 -3.85
C TRP A 81 2.87 -17.48 -3.25
N LEU A 82 2.57 -18.77 -3.13
CA LEU A 82 3.51 -19.75 -2.60
C LEU A 82 4.71 -19.95 -3.54
N TYR A 83 4.48 -19.92 -4.85
CA TYR A 83 5.54 -19.92 -5.86
C TYR A 83 6.45 -18.67 -5.77
N LEU A 84 5.85 -17.47 -5.68
CA LEU A 84 6.61 -16.23 -5.53
C LEU A 84 7.44 -16.21 -4.23
N PHE A 85 6.86 -16.71 -3.13
CA PHE A 85 7.58 -16.82 -1.86
C PHE A 85 8.77 -17.77 -1.96
N ALA A 86 8.59 -18.92 -2.63
CA ALA A 86 9.68 -19.86 -2.87
C ALA A 86 10.80 -19.23 -3.74
N MET A 87 10.43 -18.51 -4.81
CA MET A 87 11.39 -17.80 -5.66
C MET A 87 12.18 -16.75 -4.86
N LEU A 88 11.50 -15.96 -4.02
CA LEU A 88 12.13 -14.96 -3.17
C LEU A 88 13.12 -15.61 -2.18
N PHE A 89 12.73 -16.74 -1.57
CA PHE A 89 13.61 -17.48 -0.66
C PHE A 89 14.88 -18.00 -1.36
N VAL A 90 14.75 -18.49 -2.59
CA VAL A 90 15.90 -18.91 -3.41
C VAL A 90 16.81 -17.72 -3.73
N ILE A 91 16.25 -16.58 -4.15
CA ILE A 91 17.03 -15.37 -4.44
C ILE A 91 17.78 -14.89 -3.19
N VAL A 92 17.14 -14.87 -2.03
CA VAL A 92 17.77 -14.47 -0.76
C VAL A 92 18.87 -15.45 -0.37
N THR A 93 18.63 -16.75 -0.46
CA THR A 93 19.62 -17.77 -0.10
C THR A 93 20.85 -17.69 -1.00
N PHE A 94 20.64 -17.50 -2.31
CA PHE A 94 21.71 -17.33 -3.28
C PHE A 94 22.48 -16.01 -3.08
N SER A 95 21.76 -14.93 -2.77
CA SER A 95 22.33 -13.63 -2.39
C SER A 95 23.24 -13.76 -1.17
N CYS A 96 22.81 -14.46 -0.12
CA CYS A 96 23.63 -14.77 1.06
C CYS A 96 24.88 -15.57 0.69
N GLY A 97 24.75 -16.56 -0.19
CA GLY A 97 25.89 -17.32 -0.72
C GLY A 97 26.92 -16.43 -1.41
N ILE A 98 26.49 -15.61 -2.38
CA ILE A 98 27.38 -14.68 -3.11
C ILE A 98 28.03 -13.67 -2.18
N ALA A 99 27.28 -13.10 -1.23
CA ALA A 99 27.81 -12.13 -0.28
C ALA A 99 28.97 -12.70 0.56
N THR A 100 28.93 -14.00 0.89
CA THR A 100 30.04 -14.67 1.60
C THR A 100 31.21 -15.04 0.69
N LEU A 101 30.94 -15.38 -0.58
CA LEU A 101 31.96 -15.88 -1.51
C LEU A 101 32.81 -14.74 -2.11
N GLN A 102 32.21 -13.56 -2.31
CA GLN A 102 32.86 -12.47 -3.05
C GLN A 102 32.68 -11.09 -2.37
N PRO A 103 33.25 -10.89 -1.17
CA PRO A 103 33.09 -9.65 -0.39
C PRO A 103 33.80 -8.43 -1.02
N THR A 104 34.62 -8.63 -2.05
CA THR A 104 35.51 -7.61 -2.63
C THR A 104 34.88 -6.75 -3.74
N ILE A 105 33.72 -7.13 -4.27
CA ILE A 105 33.03 -6.34 -5.30
C ILE A 105 32.02 -5.40 -4.61
N TYR A 106 32.12 -4.09 -4.88
CA TYR A 106 31.28 -3.03 -4.28
C TYR A 106 29.76 -3.26 -4.45
N TYR A 107 29.35 -3.99 -5.49
CA TYR A 107 27.94 -4.32 -5.77
C TYR A 107 27.36 -5.41 -4.85
N PHE A 108 28.20 -6.24 -4.20
CA PHE A 108 27.76 -7.40 -3.41
C PHE A 108 28.06 -7.30 -1.90
N GLN A 109 28.46 -6.12 -1.42
CA GLN A 109 28.83 -5.92 -0.01
C GLN A 109 27.64 -5.95 0.97
N SER A 110 26.41 -5.84 0.48
CA SER A 110 25.21 -5.79 1.32
C SER A 110 24.11 -6.66 0.74
N ILE A 111 23.53 -7.52 1.59
CA ILE A 111 22.41 -8.42 1.29
C ILE A 111 21.30 -7.74 0.48
N PRO A 112 20.80 -6.53 0.84
CA PRO A 112 19.73 -5.89 0.07
C PRO A 112 20.15 -5.47 -1.35
N ARG A 113 21.41 -5.05 -1.57
CA ARG A 113 21.90 -4.70 -2.90
C ARG A 113 22.11 -5.93 -3.78
N SER A 114 22.61 -7.01 -3.19
CA SER A 114 22.78 -8.29 -3.88
C SER A 114 21.45 -8.90 -4.32
N VAL A 115 20.39 -8.79 -3.50
CA VAL A 115 19.02 -9.21 -3.89
C VAL A 115 18.47 -8.35 -5.03
N LEU A 116 18.64 -7.02 -4.97
CA LEU A 116 18.18 -6.11 -6.02
C LEU A 116 18.87 -6.38 -7.36
N SER A 117 20.19 -6.58 -7.37
CA SER A 117 20.92 -6.89 -8.60
C SER A 117 20.57 -8.27 -9.16
N LEU A 118 20.27 -9.26 -8.31
CA LEU A 118 19.79 -10.58 -8.77
C LEU A 118 18.36 -10.50 -9.34
N MET A 119 17.49 -9.66 -8.78
CA MET A 119 16.15 -9.41 -9.33
C MET A 119 16.14 -8.65 -10.66
N GLU A 120 17.19 -7.88 -10.97
CA GLU A 120 17.31 -7.20 -12.26
C GLU A 120 17.74 -8.16 -13.39
N VAL A 121 18.41 -9.27 -13.04
CA VAL A 121 18.95 -10.26 -13.98
C VAL A 121 18.00 -11.45 -14.19
N CYS A 122 17.18 -11.78 -13.19
CA CYS A 122 16.14 -12.82 -13.27
C CYS A 122 14.81 -12.28 -13.83
#